data_AF-A0A9E5ZM20-F1
#
_entry.id   AF-A0A9E5ZM20-F1
#
_cell.length_a   1.000
_cell.length_b   1.000
_cell.length_c   1.000
_cell.angle_alpha   90.00
_cell.angle_beta   90.00
_cell.angle_gamma   90.00
#
_symmetry.space_group_name_H-M   'P 1'
#
loop_
_entity.id
_entity.type
_entity.pdbx_description
1 polymer ?
#
loop_
_entity_poly.entity_id
_entity_poly.type
_entity_poly.pdbx_seq_one_letter_code
_entity_poly.pdbx_strand_id
1 'polypeptide(L)'
;MSFNKIITFFLLPILCLLFINCTSESTEELYVRNDSAAKIEYNSRLKTIIGNKCISCHDYHLEGTNRYDTFEKTKSAISEMMARIYSTSNTTMPPEDSSELTFEEKLVFEDFYNALNNVETEAFAVTWTAYKYPDFNNRTPVSGTFDDIDYQLNDNYSNPIDILENATVTVNTSSVNVGGNEEKTQNTAYFFSFFSSDIVGVVNSYTEQNALISFTMNGLEQEVEFDVTIEAGKLILNGSVPDMNFFNWQNAYDELATVCGEYHQQKVWEDITVKIEIKL
;
A
#
# COMPACT_ATOMS: atom_id res chain seq x y z
N MET A 1 69.65 -45.21 -19.31
CA MET A 1 70.01 -44.74 -17.96
C MET A 1 69.52 -43.30 -17.82
N SER A 2 68.78 -43.03 -16.75
CA SER A 2 68.27 -41.73 -16.27
C SER A 2 67.24 -40.97 -17.10
N PHE A 3 66.09 -40.80 -16.44
CA PHE A 3 64.94 -39.96 -16.73
C PHE A 3 65.28 -38.47 -16.68
N ASN A 4 64.51 -37.63 -17.40
CA ASN A 4 63.91 -36.45 -16.78
C ASN A 4 62.61 -36.04 -17.49
N LYS A 5 61.58 -35.84 -16.68
CA LYS A 5 60.21 -35.47 -17.01
C LYS A 5 60.14 -33.99 -17.43
N ILE A 6 59.39 -33.67 -18.49
CA ILE A 6 58.70 -32.39 -18.60
C ILE A 6 57.28 -32.65 -19.12
N ILE A 7 56.34 -32.00 -18.44
CA ILE A 7 54.89 -32.07 -18.52
C ILE A 7 54.39 -31.07 -19.57
N THR A 8 53.49 -31.50 -20.47
CA THR A 8 52.67 -30.62 -21.32
C THR A 8 51.34 -31.35 -21.60
N PHE A 9 50.33 -31.16 -20.75
CA PHE A 9 49.21 -30.21 -20.87
C PHE A 9 48.28 -30.41 -22.10
N PHE A 10 47.25 -31.23 -21.85
CA PHE A 10 45.82 -31.06 -22.17
C PHE A 10 45.38 -30.19 -23.36
N LEU A 11 44.66 -30.81 -24.29
CA LEU A 11 43.55 -30.21 -25.05
C LEU A 11 42.65 -31.34 -25.60
N LEU A 12 41.54 -31.60 -24.91
CA LEU A 12 40.42 -32.39 -25.43
C LEU A 12 39.13 -31.62 -25.12
N PRO A 13 38.35 -31.16 -26.10
CA PRO A 13 37.15 -30.38 -25.85
C PRO A 13 36.03 -31.32 -25.41
N ILE A 14 35.62 -31.17 -24.14
CA ILE A 14 34.42 -31.79 -23.60
C ILE A 14 33.22 -31.00 -24.15
N LEU A 15 32.52 -31.63 -25.08
CA LEU A 15 31.20 -31.23 -25.55
C LEU A 15 30.20 -31.46 -24.41
N CYS A 16 30.09 -30.48 -23.50
CA CYS A 16 29.02 -30.43 -22.51
C CYS A 16 27.71 -30.06 -23.20
N LEU A 17 26.91 -31.09 -23.49
CA LEU A 17 25.47 -30.98 -23.71
C LEU A 17 24.82 -30.45 -22.44
N LEU A 18 24.64 -29.13 -22.35
CA LEU A 18 23.74 -28.51 -21.40
C LEU A 18 22.31 -28.78 -21.86
N PHE A 19 21.71 -29.84 -21.34
CA PHE A 19 20.26 -29.93 -21.22
C PHE A 19 19.83 -28.82 -20.26
N ILE A 20 19.40 -27.69 -20.83
CA ILE A 20 18.63 -26.68 -20.09
C ILE A 20 17.30 -27.35 -19.74
N ASN A 21 17.21 -27.88 -18.53
CA ASN A 21 15.93 -28.11 -17.89
C ASN A 21 15.30 -26.73 -17.67
N CYS A 22 14.36 -26.35 -18.54
CA CYS A 22 13.38 -25.33 -18.18
C CYS A 22 12.46 -25.95 -17.13
N THR A 23 12.74 -25.72 -15.85
CA THR A 23 11.70 -25.80 -14.82
C THR A 23 10.83 -24.58 -15.02
N SER A 24 9.56 -24.79 -15.38
CA SER A 24 8.53 -23.77 -15.30
C SER A 24 8.32 -23.45 -13.82
N GLU A 25 9.08 -22.49 -13.28
CA GLU A 25 8.72 -21.84 -12.04
C GLU A 25 7.42 -21.07 -12.30
N SER A 26 6.30 -21.64 -11.86
CA SER A 26 5.07 -20.89 -11.69
C SER A 26 5.35 -19.77 -10.68
N THR A 27 5.02 -18.54 -11.04
CA THR A 27 5.20 -17.31 -10.26
C THR A 27 4.36 -17.24 -8.97
N GLU A 28 3.93 -18.38 -8.41
CA GLU A 28 3.20 -18.49 -7.14
C GLU A 28 4.12 -18.59 -5.91
N GLU A 29 5.44 -18.70 -6.09
CA GLU A 29 6.40 -18.92 -5.00
C GLU A 29 6.96 -17.62 -4.37
N LEU A 30 6.34 -16.46 -4.63
CA LEU A 30 6.83 -15.16 -4.14
C LEU A 30 6.28 -14.71 -2.78
N TYR A 31 5.41 -15.50 -2.13
CA TYR A 31 4.92 -15.20 -0.78
C TYR A 31 5.06 -16.41 0.14
N VAL A 32 6.03 -16.37 1.06
CA VAL A 32 6.13 -17.36 2.14
C VAL A 32 4.84 -17.28 2.94
N ARG A 33 4.05 -18.36 3.00
CA ARG A 33 2.80 -18.37 3.77
C ARG A 33 3.08 -18.39 5.27
N ASN A 34 2.47 -17.47 6.02
CA ASN A 34 2.62 -17.36 7.48
C ASN A 34 1.40 -17.91 8.20
N ASP A 35 1.39 -19.24 8.28
CA ASP A 35 0.35 -19.98 8.99
C ASP A 35 0.25 -19.59 10.47
N SER A 36 1.36 -19.21 11.11
CA SER A 36 1.36 -18.85 12.54
C SER A 36 0.57 -17.58 12.80
N ALA A 37 0.83 -16.49 12.06
CA ALA A 37 0.10 -15.23 12.19
C ALA A 37 -1.37 -15.40 11.77
N ALA A 38 -1.61 -16.04 10.63
CA ALA A 38 -2.98 -16.31 10.17
C ALA A 38 -3.80 -17.15 11.17
N LYS A 39 -3.16 -18.08 11.88
CA LYS A 39 -3.86 -18.92 12.87
C LYS A 39 -4.23 -18.15 14.14
N ILE A 40 -3.52 -17.06 14.46
CA ILE A 40 -3.92 -16.14 15.53
C ILE A 40 -5.21 -15.44 15.11
N GLU A 41 -5.22 -14.76 13.95
CA GLU A 41 -6.41 -14.06 13.42
C GLU A 41 -7.61 -14.99 13.26
N TYR A 42 -7.36 -16.22 12.78
CA TYR A 42 -8.40 -17.22 12.66
C TYR A 42 -9.07 -17.54 13.99
N ASN A 43 -8.28 -17.85 15.01
CA ASN A 43 -8.82 -18.32 16.30
C ASN A 43 -9.38 -17.17 17.14
N SER A 44 -8.86 -15.95 17.00
CA SER A 44 -9.28 -14.79 17.80
C SER A 44 -10.61 -14.21 17.31
N ARG A 45 -10.77 -14.04 15.99
CA ARG A 45 -11.88 -13.27 15.41
C ARG A 45 -12.62 -14.04 14.31
N LEU A 46 -11.90 -14.50 13.28
CA LEU A 46 -12.52 -14.97 12.04
C LEU A 46 -13.40 -16.23 12.23
N LYS A 47 -12.95 -17.18 13.05
CA LYS A 47 -13.68 -18.43 13.31
C LYS A 47 -15.09 -18.17 13.84
N THR A 48 -15.24 -17.19 14.74
CA THR A 48 -16.53 -16.83 15.32
C THR A 48 -17.46 -16.22 14.28
N ILE A 49 -16.95 -15.33 13.42
CA ILE A 49 -17.72 -14.68 12.37
C ILE A 49 -18.21 -15.72 11.35
N ILE A 50 -17.31 -16.58 10.86
CA ILE A 50 -17.67 -17.67 9.95
C ILE A 50 -18.74 -18.55 10.58
N GLY A 51 -18.55 -18.94 11.85
CA GLY A 51 -19.48 -19.78 12.59
C GLY A 51 -20.90 -19.20 12.71
N ASN A 52 -20.99 -17.91 12.95
CA ASN A 52 -22.27 -17.24 13.23
C ASN A 52 -23.00 -16.79 11.96
N LYS A 53 -22.26 -16.35 10.93
CA LYS A 53 -22.84 -15.62 9.79
C LYS A 53 -22.65 -16.30 8.43
N CYS A 54 -21.71 -17.24 8.31
CA CYS A 54 -21.45 -17.90 7.03
C CYS A 54 -21.96 -19.34 7.03
N ILE A 55 -21.73 -20.11 8.10
CA ILE A 55 -21.96 -21.57 8.09
C ILE A 55 -23.43 -21.91 7.83
N SER A 56 -24.39 -21.22 8.42
CA SER A 56 -25.83 -21.55 8.28
C SER A 56 -26.34 -21.56 6.84
N CYS A 57 -25.78 -20.71 5.96
CA CYS A 57 -26.11 -20.68 4.53
C CYS A 57 -25.15 -21.52 3.67
N HIS A 58 -23.99 -21.89 4.20
CA HIS A 58 -22.98 -22.70 3.52
C HIS A 58 -22.96 -24.18 3.97
N ASP A 59 -23.88 -24.58 4.85
CA ASP A 59 -24.02 -25.95 5.38
C ASP A 59 -24.60 -26.96 4.38
N TYR A 60 -24.95 -26.55 3.16
CA TYR A 60 -25.49 -27.44 2.12
C TYR A 60 -24.52 -28.54 1.65
N HIS A 61 -23.28 -28.55 2.12
CA HIS A 61 -22.28 -29.57 1.83
C HIS A 61 -21.82 -30.24 3.14
N LEU A 62 -22.65 -31.17 3.64
CA LEU A 62 -22.38 -31.96 4.84
C LEU A 62 -21.07 -32.76 4.77
N GLU A 63 -20.52 -32.98 3.57
CA GLU A 63 -19.17 -33.52 3.35
C GLU A 63 -18.49 -32.83 2.13
N GLY A 64 -17.19 -32.50 2.25
CA GLY A 64 -16.37 -31.99 1.13
C GLY A 64 -15.54 -30.72 1.40
N THR A 65 -14.85 -30.26 0.36
CA THR A 65 -13.88 -29.13 0.31
C THR A 65 -14.51 -27.74 0.50
N ASN A 66 -15.84 -27.63 0.53
CA ASN A 66 -16.57 -26.35 0.47
C ASN A 66 -17.07 -25.85 1.84
N ARG A 67 -16.64 -26.46 2.95
CA ARG A 67 -16.86 -25.91 4.30
C ARG A 67 -15.68 -25.04 4.70
N TYR A 68 -15.90 -23.89 5.30
CA TYR A 68 -14.82 -22.99 5.77
C TYR A 68 -14.68 -23.00 7.30
N ASP A 69 -15.09 -24.10 7.94
CA ASP A 69 -15.24 -24.26 9.39
C ASP A 69 -13.96 -24.65 10.14
N THR A 70 -12.85 -24.80 9.42
CA THR A 70 -11.54 -25.13 9.97
C THR A 70 -10.49 -24.23 9.35
N PHE A 71 -9.42 -23.94 10.10
CA PHE A 71 -8.31 -23.11 9.63
C PHE A 71 -7.80 -23.53 8.24
N GLU A 72 -7.57 -24.83 8.00
CA GLU A 72 -7.02 -25.30 6.71
C GLU A 72 -7.98 -25.02 5.54
N LYS A 73 -9.29 -25.18 5.77
CA LYS A 73 -10.28 -24.93 4.71
C LYS A 73 -10.52 -23.44 4.48
N THR A 74 -10.52 -22.62 5.54
CA THR A 74 -10.56 -21.16 5.43
C THR A 74 -9.33 -20.66 4.69
N LYS A 75 -8.14 -21.13 5.07
CA LYS A 75 -6.87 -20.84 4.41
C LYS A 75 -6.88 -21.19 2.93
N SER A 76 -7.47 -22.33 2.53
CA SER A 76 -7.54 -22.70 1.11
C SER A 76 -8.54 -21.86 0.31
N ALA A 77 -9.56 -21.29 0.96
CA ALA A 77 -10.66 -20.61 0.27
C ALA A 77 -10.65 -19.08 0.40
N ILE A 78 -9.76 -18.51 1.22
CA ILE A 78 -9.82 -17.11 1.62
C ILE A 78 -9.87 -16.13 0.44
N SER A 79 -9.09 -16.36 -0.63
CA SER A 79 -9.11 -15.50 -1.81
C SER A 79 -10.48 -15.48 -2.50
N GLU A 80 -11.13 -16.65 -2.60
CA GLU A 80 -12.48 -16.75 -3.18
C GLU A 80 -13.53 -16.11 -2.26
N MET A 81 -13.37 -16.27 -0.95
CA MET A 81 -14.23 -15.64 0.05
C MET A 81 -14.16 -14.12 -0.04
N MET A 82 -12.95 -13.54 -0.10
CA MET A 82 -12.76 -12.09 -0.25
C MET A 82 -13.38 -11.57 -1.55
N ALA A 83 -13.15 -12.26 -2.68
CA ALA A 83 -13.74 -11.88 -3.96
C ALA A 83 -15.28 -11.85 -3.92
N ARG A 84 -15.90 -12.74 -3.13
CA ARG A 84 -17.36 -12.76 -2.92
C ARG A 84 -17.83 -11.66 -1.98
N ILE A 85 -17.14 -11.45 -0.87
CA ILE A 85 -17.47 -10.42 0.14
C ILE A 85 -17.47 -9.01 -0.47
N TYR A 86 -16.56 -8.74 -1.40
CA TYR A 86 -16.39 -7.44 -2.06
C TYR A 86 -17.01 -7.37 -3.47
N SER A 87 -17.72 -8.40 -3.93
CA SER A 87 -18.33 -8.39 -5.27
C SER A 87 -19.48 -7.38 -5.35
N THR A 88 -19.51 -6.60 -6.42
CA THR A 88 -20.64 -5.72 -6.79
C THR A 88 -21.66 -6.39 -7.71
N SER A 89 -21.46 -7.66 -8.07
CA SER A 89 -22.38 -8.41 -8.95
C SER A 89 -23.70 -8.74 -8.24
N ASN A 90 -24.83 -8.67 -8.96
CA ASN A 90 -26.23 -8.96 -8.53
C ASN A 90 -26.52 -10.37 -7.95
N THR A 91 -25.53 -11.13 -7.48
CA THR A 91 -25.76 -12.37 -6.73
C THR A 91 -26.01 -12.04 -5.27
N THR A 92 -27.24 -12.24 -4.81
CA THR A 92 -27.70 -12.05 -3.43
C THR A 92 -26.89 -12.93 -2.47
N MET A 93 -25.82 -12.37 -1.89
CA MET A 93 -25.03 -12.98 -0.84
C MET A 93 -24.78 -11.94 0.26
N PRO A 94 -25.25 -12.20 1.48
CA PRO A 94 -25.96 -13.41 1.89
C PRO A 94 -27.47 -13.34 1.49
N PRO A 95 -28.27 -14.41 1.64
CA PRO A 95 -29.71 -14.39 1.32
C PRO A 95 -30.47 -13.26 2.04
N GLU A 96 -31.58 -12.75 1.47
CA GLU A 96 -32.33 -11.58 2.01
C GLU A 96 -32.68 -11.68 3.51
N ASP A 97 -32.91 -12.90 4.04
CA ASP A 97 -33.31 -13.12 5.43
C ASP A 97 -32.15 -13.42 6.39
N SER A 98 -30.90 -13.25 5.96
CA SER A 98 -29.70 -13.62 6.72
C SER A 98 -28.92 -12.41 7.24
N SER A 99 -28.17 -12.62 8.33
CA SER A 99 -27.35 -11.55 8.92
C SER A 99 -26.15 -11.23 8.03
N GLU A 100 -26.12 -10.01 7.51
CA GLU A 100 -24.98 -9.50 6.74
C GLU A 100 -23.73 -9.32 7.60
N LEU A 101 -22.56 -9.42 6.94
CA LEU A 101 -21.30 -9.02 7.54
C LEU A 101 -21.29 -7.50 7.69
N THR A 102 -21.01 -7.02 8.90
CA THR A 102 -20.70 -5.61 9.11
C THR A 102 -19.38 -5.28 8.43
N PHE A 103 -19.09 -3.99 8.29
CA PHE A 103 -17.83 -3.55 7.72
C PHE A 103 -16.62 -4.09 8.53
N GLU A 104 -16.67 -4.02 9.85
CA GLU A 104 -15.64 -4.51 10.77
C GLU A 104 -15.44 -6.02 10.67
N GLU A 105 -16.51 -6.77 10.39
CA GLU A 105 -16.42 -8.21 10.18
C GLU A 105 -15.80 -8.56 8.84
N LYS A 106 -15.98 -7.75 7.79
CA LYS A 106 -15.32 -7.94 6.49
C LYS A 106 -13.80 -7.73 6.63
N LEU A 107 -13.37 -6.74 7.40
CA LEU A 107 -11.95 -6.48 7.69
C LEU A 107 -11.24 -7.69 8.30
N VAL A 108 -11.93 -8.48 9.12
CA VAL A 108 -11.34 -9.67 9.74
C VAL A 108 -10.93 -10.73 8.71
N PHE A 109 -11.63 -10.83 7.58
CA PHE A 109 -11.23 -11.73 6.48
C PHE A 109 -9.95 -11.23 5.80
N GLU A 110 -9.84 -9.92 5.64
CA GLU A 110 -8.67 -9.28 5.05
C GLU A 110 -7.44 -9.36 5.97
N ASP A 111 -7.60 -9.14 7.26
CA ASP A 111 -6.53 -9.36 8.26
C ASP A 111 -5.99 -10.79 8.20
N PHE A 112 -6.87 -11.78 8.13
CA PHE A 112 -6.47 -13.18 7.98
C PHE A 112 -5.74 -13.42 6.65
N TYR A 113 -6.21 -12.86 5.53
CA TYR A 113 -5.56 -12.96 4.23
C TYR A 113 -4.15 -12.33 4.24
N ASN A 114 -4.01 -11.13 4.80
CA ASN A 114 -2.74 -10.42 4.88
C ASN A 114 -1.75 -11.16 5.79
N ALA A 115 -2.21 -11.59 6.96
CA ALA A 115 -1.42 -12.40 7.87
C ALA A 115 -0.97 -13.72 7.22
N LEU A 116 -1.82 -14.37 6.44
CA LEU A 116 -1.47 -15.61 5.73
C LEU A 116 -0.40 -15.39 4.66
N ASN A 117 -0.43 -14.26 3.98
CA ASN A 117 0.44 -13.99 2.84
C ASN A 117 1.65 -13.09 3.18
N ASN A 118 1.90 -12.82 4.48
CA ASN A 118 2.94 -11.88 4.93
C ASN A 118 2.85 -10.53 4.23
N VAL A 119 1.63 -10.06 3.98
CA VAL A 119 1.42 -8.72 3.46
C VAL A 119 1.56 -7.78 4.64
N GLU A 120 2.70 -7.10 4.74
CA GLU A 120 2.82 -5.91 5.59
C GLU A 120 1.87 -4.86 5.01
N THR A 121 0.77 -4.65 5.71
CA THR A 121 -0.11 -3.52 5.45
C THR A 121 0.26 -2.44 6.44
N GLU A 122 0.90 -1.37 5.95
CA GLU A 122 1.05 -0.15 6.73
C GLU A 122 -0.35 0.31 7.18
N ALA A 123 -0.50 0.56 8.47
CA ALA A 123 -1.77 1.02 9.03
C ALA A 123 -2.13 2.43 8.52
N PHE A 124 -1.11 3.20 8.12
CA PHE A 124 -1.25 4.53 7.56
C PHE A 124 -0.14 4.75 6.52
N ALA A 125 -0.49 5.26 5.35
CA ALA A 125 0.47 5.60 4.31
C ALA A 125 0.11 6.92 3.64
N VAL A 126 1.13 7.72 3.31
CA VAL A 126 0.98 8.97 2.54
C VAL A 126 1.79 8.84 1.26
N THR A 127 1.13 8.93 0.12
CA THR A 127 1.77 9.02 -1.20
C THR A 127 1.57 10.41 -1.77
N TRP A 128 2.65 11.05 -2.18
CA TRP A 128 2.59 12.27 -2.98
C TRP A 128 2.98 11.97 -4.43
N THR A 129 2.45 12.76 -5.37
CA THR A 129 2.84 12.73 -6.78
C THR A 129 3.07 14.16 -7.27
N ALA A 130 4.27 14.42 -7.76
CA ALA A 130 4.66 15.67 -8.42
C ALA A 130 4.93 15.42 -9.89
N TYR A 131 4.97 16.48 -10.70
CA TYR A 131 5.06 16.38 -12.15
C TYR A 131 6.26 17.15 -12.69
N LYS A 132 6.93 16.57 -13.69
CA LYS A 132 8.06 17.21 -14.40
C LYS A 132 7.83 17.30 -15.90
N TYR A 133 8.67 18.12 -16.54
CA TYR A 133 8.68 18.48 -17.96
C TYR A 133 7.64 19.54 -18.36
N PRO A 134 7.95 20.40 -19.35
CA PRO A 134 7.13 21.56 -19.70
C PRO A 134 5.83 21.25 -20.46
N ASP A 135 5.68 20.06 -21.05
CA ASP A 135 4.46 19.68 -21.75
C ASP A 135 3.35 19.32 -20.75
N PHE A 136 2.38 20.21 -20.58
CA PHE A 136 1.25 20.02 -19.66
C PHE A 136 0.41 18.76 -19.95
N ASN A 137 0.29 18.36 -21.21
CA ASN A 137 -0.54 17.20 -21.58
C ASN A 137 0.23 15.87 -21.43
N ASN A 138 1.57 15.93 -21.33
CA ASN A 138 2.44 14.77 -21.22
C ASN A 138 3.44 14.90 -20.07
N ARG A 139 3.02 15.54 -18.97
CA ARG A 139 3.85 15.65 -17.76
C ARG A 139 4.15 14.26 -17.24
N THR A 140 5.38 14.05 -16.78
CA THR A 140 5.77 12.74 -16.21
C THR A 140 5.62 12.78 -14.69
N PRO A 141 4.83 11.88 -14.09
CA PRO A 141 4.68 11.81 -12.65
C PRO A 141 5.95 11.24 -12.00
N VAL A 142 6.26 11.76 -10.81
CA VAL A 142 7.21 11.19 -9.85
C VAL A 142 6.47 11.09 -8.53
N SER A 143 6.39 9.88 -7.98
CA SER A 143 5.68 9.62 -6.74
C SER A 143 6.64 9.15 -5.65
N GLY A 144 6.30 9.44 -4.40
CA GLY A 144 7.04 8.99 -3.24
C GLY A 144 6.15 8.94 -2.00
N THR A 145 6.76 8.48 -0.91
CA THR A 145 6.17 8.38 0.43
C THR A 145 7.12 9.03 1.44
N PHE A 146 6.78 8.89 2.72
CA PHE A 146 7.63 9.19 3.85
C PHE A 146 7.70 7.96 4.76
N ASP A 147 8.89 7.62 5.23
CA ASP A 147 9.12 6.44 6.08
C ASP A 147 8.85 6.73 7.57
N ASP A 148 8.82 8.01 7.96
CA ASP A 148 8.57 8.47 9.34
C ASP A 148 7.33 9.37 9.36
N ILE A 149 6.21 8.75 9.74
CA ILE A 149 4.89 9.35 9.84
C ILE A 149 4.32 9.02 11.21
N ASP A 150 4.05 10.06 12.00
CA ASP A 150 3.29 9.96 13.25
C ASP A 150 1.84 10.35 12.99
N TYR A 151 0.88 9.62 13.57
CA TYR A 151 -0.53 9.89 13.35
C TYR A 151 -1.37 9.51 14.56
N GLN A 152 -2.48 10.23 14.72
CA GLN A 152 -3.51 9.94 15.70
C GLN A 152 -4.83 9.81 14.95
N LEU A 153 -5.52 8.69 15.18
CA LEU A 153 -6.84 8.40 14.61
C LEU A 153 -7.85 8.11 15.72
N ASN A 154 -9.13 8.16 15.39
CA ASN A 154 -10.16 7.66 16.29
C ASN A 154 -10.26 6.14 16.17
N ASP A 155 -9.78 5.40 17.17
CA ASP A 155 -9.89 3.93 17.19
C ASP A 155 -11.26 3.41 17.67
N ASN A 156 -12.16 4.30 18.08
CA ASN A 156 -13.49 3.96 18.59
C ASN A 156 -14.58 4.49 17.66
N TYR A 157 -14.74 3.84 16.52
CA TYR A 157 -15.72 4.21 15.50
C TYR A 157 -16.70 3.08 15.18
N SER A 158 -17.83 3.44 14.57
CA SER A 158 -18.84 2.47 14.07
C SER A 158 -19.13 2.64 12.58
N ASN A 159 -18.99 3.86 12.03
CA ASN A 159 -18.91 4.04 10.59
C ASN A 159 -17.43 4.22 10.22
N PRO A 160 -16.95 3.65 9.11
CA PRO A 160 -15.51 3.63 8.85
C PRO A 160 -14.90 5.03 8.66
N ILE A 161 -15.70 5.99 8.18
CA ILE A 161 -15.26 7.37 8.03
C ILE A 161 -14.99 8.08 9.37
N ASP A 162 -15.62 7.61 10.46
CA ASP A 162 -15.47 8.22 11.79
C ASP A 162 -14.08 7.95 12.40
N ILE A 163 -13.24 7.14 11.76
CA ILE A 163 -11.80 7.04 12.07
C ILE A 163 -11.07 8.39 11.93
N LEU A 164 -11.62 9.30 11.12
CA LEU A 164 -11.09 10.65 10.90
C LEU A 164 -11.45 11.64 12.02
N GLU A 165 -12.30 11.26 12.98
CA GLU A 165 -12.69 12.15 14.07
C GLU A 165 -11.47 12.55 14.93
N ASN A 166 -11.15 13.85 14.96
CA ASN A 166 -9.95 14.41 15.59
C ASN A 166 -8.62 13.85 15.03
N ALA A 167 -8.63 13.32 13.80
CA ALA A 167 -7.44 12.74 13.21
C ALA A 167 -6.38 13.80 12.92
N THR A 168 -5.13 13.47 13.25
CA THR A 168 -3.95 14.29 12.96
C THR A 168 -2.82 13.43 12.39
N VAL A 169 -1.97 14.03 11.57
CA VAL A 169 -0.78 13.40 11.01
C VAL A 169 0.36 14.39 11.03
N THR A 170 1.56 13.91 11.38
CA THR A 170 2.82 14.63 11.28
C THR A 170 3.78 13.80 10.45
N VAL A 171 4.23 14.37 9.33
CA VAL A 171 5.17 13.74 8.41
C VAL A 171 6.53 14.40 8.56
N ASN A 172 7.56 13.61 8.85
CA ASN A 172 8.93 14.09 8.86
C ASN A 172 9.49 14.16 7.44
N THR A 173 9.75 15.36 6.94
CA THR A 173 10.20 15.61 5.55
C THR A 173 11.55 14.98 5.23
N SER A 174 12.40 14.74 6.24
CA SER A 174 13.69 14.08 6.05
C SER A 174 13.58 12.59 5.76
N SER A 175 12.41 11.99 5.99
CA SER A 175 12.13 10.56 5.75
C SER A 175 11.57 10.27 4.36
N VAL A 176 11.60 11.24 3.45
CA VAL A 176 11.07 11.08 2.11
C VAL A 176 11.74 9.90 1.37
N ASN A 177 10.93 9.12 0.67
CA ASN A 177 11.35 7.91 -0.03
C ASN A 177 10.66 7.78 -1.39
N VAL A 178 11.44 7.55 -2.45
CA VAL A 178 10.94 7.44 -3.86
C VAL A 178 10.93 5.98 -4.34
N GLY A 179 11.07 5.02 -3.44
CA GLY A 179 10.87 3.59 -3.68
C GLY A 179 11.90 2.96 -4.61
N GLY A 180 12.80 2.13 -4.05
CA GLY A 180 13.73 1.30 -4.84
C GLY A 180 14.73 2.08 -5.71
N ASN A 181 14.84 3.40 -5.53
CA ASN A 181 15.80 4.26 -6.23
C ASN A 181 16.45 5.24 -5.26
N GLU A 182 17.65 4.89 -4.80
CA GLU A 182 18.42 5.64 -3.80
C GLU A 182 18.81 7.05 -4.30
N GLU A 183 19.22 7.17 -5.57
CA GLU A 183 19.60 8.46 -6.16
C GLU A 183 18.42 9.44 -6.23
N LYS A 184 17.25 8.97 -6.69
CA LYS A 184 16.02 9.78 -6.68
C LYS A 184 15.61 10.17 -5.27
N THR A 185 15.69 9.21 -4.34
CA THR A 185 15.39 9.46 -2.93
C THR A 185 16.30 10.55 -2.36
N GLN A 186 17.60 10.50 -2.65
CA GLN A 186 18.56 11.52 -2.20
C GLN A 186 18.30 12.90 -2.82
N ASN A 187 17.96 12.97 -4.11
CA ASN A 187 17.62 14.23 -4.78
C ASN A 187 16.33 14.84 -4.23
N THR A 188 15.34 14.00 -3.93
CA THR A 188 14.09 14.44 -3.31
C THR A 188 14.31 14.84 -1.84
N ALA A 189 15.15 14.12 -1.09
CA ALA A 189 15.55 14.52 0.26
C ALA A 189 16.29 15.88 0.27
N TYR A 190 17.12 16.15 -0.75
CA TYR A 190 17.75 17.46 -0.92
C TYR A 190 16.69 18.56 -1.12
N PHE A 191 15.67 18.32 -1.96
CA PHE A 191 14.54 19.25 -2.11
C PHE A 191 13.82 19.51 -0.77
N PHE A 192 13.46 18.45 -0.04
CA PHE A 192 12.78 18.58 1.25
C PHE A 192 13.66 19.20 2.36
N SER A 193 14.98 19.18 2.24
CA SER A 193 15.89 19.82 3.21
C SER A 193 15.75 21.34 3.29
N PHE A 194 15.09 21.96 2.30
CA PHE A 194 14.77 23.38 2.28
C PHE A 194 13.39 23.72 2.86
N PHE A 195 12.65 22.72 3.35
CA PHE A 195 11.36 22.89 4.03
C PHE A 195 11.53 22.84 5.55
N SER A 196 10.44 23.12 6.27
CA SER A 196 10.32 22.72 7.68
C SER A 196 10.50 21.21 7.84
N SER A 197 10.96 20.79 9.02
CA SER A 197 11.14 19.36 9.32
C SER A 197 9.82 18.59 9.22
N ASP A 198 8.71 19.25 9.53
CA ASP A 198 7.42 18.62 9.67
C ASP A 198 6.42 19.20 8.67
N ILE A 199 5.60 18.32 8.12
CA ILE A 199 4.33 18.65 7.46
C ILE A 199 3.23 18.12 8.38
N VAL A 200 2.28 18.96 8.74
CA VAL A 200 1.20 18.60 9.68
C VAL A 200 -0.14 18.63 8.95
N GLY A 201 -0.92 17.57 9.07
CA GLY A 201 -2.30 17.47 8.61
C GLY A 201 -3.26 17.36 9.79
N VAL A 202 -4.33 18.16 9.79
CA VAL A 202 -5.40 18.11 10.79
C VAL A 202 -6.74 18.01 10.08
N VAL A 203 -7.54 16.99 10.40
CA VAL A 203 -8.90 16.87 9.86
C VAL A 203 -9.81 17.90 10.54
N ASN A 204 -10.35 18.84 9.76
CA ASN A 204 -11.26 19.88 10.26
C ASN A 204 -12.72 19.42 10.22
N SER A 205 -13.11 18.71 9.16
CA SER A 205 -14.45 18.14 9.00
C SER A 205 -14.45 17.05 7.94
N TYR A 206 -15.47 16.19 7.94
CA TYR A 206 -15.64 15.15 6.92
C TYR A 206 -17.12 14.83 6.68
N THR A 207 -17.39 14.25 5.52
CA THR A 207 -18.62 13.60 5.11
C THR A 207 -18.28 12.20 4.57
N GLU A 208 -19.28 11.43 4.15
CA GLU A 208 -19.02 10.14 3.49
C GLU A 208 -18.26 10.25 2.17
N GLN A 209 -18.25 11.43 1.53
CA GLN A 209 -17.61 11.64 0.22
C GLN A 209 -16.38 12.53 0.27
N ASN A 210 -16.26 13.44 1.25
CA ASN A 210 -15.19 14.42 1.30
C ASN A 210 -14.61 14.57 2.72
N ALA A 211 -13.33 14.90 2.83
CA ALA A 211 -12.69 15.35 4.08
C ALA A 211 -11.97 16.68 3.85
N LEU A 212 -12.18 17.65 4.73
CA LEU A 212 -11.48 18.93 4.73
C LEU A 212 -10.33 18.87 5.74
N ILE A 213 -9.10 19.04 5.26
CA ILE A 213 -7.88 18.86 6.05
C ILE A 213 -7.05 20.15 5.97
N SER A 214 -6.66 20.70 7.12
CA SER A 214 -5.63 21.74 7.21
C SER A 214 -4.25 21.13 7.03
N PHE A 215 -3.53 21.54 5.99
CA PHE A 215 -2.12 21.22 5.77
C PHE A 215 -1.25 22.38 6.19
N THR A 216 -0.36 22.15 7.16
CA THR A 216 0.70 23.08 7.53
C THR A 216 2.05 22.59 7.00
N MET A 217 2.71 23.43 6.21
CA MET A 217 4.06 23.21 5.69
C MET A 217 4.80 24.55 5.64
N ASN A 218 6.09 24.57 6.01
CA ASN A 218 6.87 25.81 6.13
C ASN A 218 6.23 26.86 7.05
N GLY A 219 5.46 26.41 8.04
CA GLY A 219 4.72 27.27 8.97
C GLY A 219 3.52 27.99 8.35
N LEU A 220 3.12 27.65 7.13
CA LEU A 220 1.96 28.18 6.44
C LEU A 220 0.87 27.10 6.36
N GLU A 221 -0.38 27.49 6.61
CA GLU A 221 -1.52 26.58 6.68
C GLU A 221 -2.49 26.83 5.52
N GLN A 222 -2.91 25.76 4.85
CA GLN A 222 -3.96 25.78 3.82
C GLN A 222 -4.93 24.62 4.02
N GLU A 223 -6.23 24.89 3.88
CA GLU A 223 -7.24 23.85 3.83
C GLU A 223 -7.31 23.22 2.43
N VAL A 224 -7.35 21.89 2.39
CA VAL A 224 -7.45 21.10 1.16
C VAL A 224 -8.58 20.09 1.34
N GLU A 225 -9.46 20.03 0.35
CA GLU A 225 -10.53 19.02 0.28
C GLU A 225 -9.98 17.73 -0.35
N PHE A 226 -10.28 16.61 0.27
CA PHE A 226 -9.93 15.26 -0.18
C PHE A 226 -11.20 14.49 -0.51
N ASP A 227 -11.22 13.85 -1.66
CA ASP A 227 -12.22 12.85 -2.00
C ASP A 227 -11.99 11.59 -1.14
N VAL A 228 -13.07 11.10 -0.55
CA VAL A 228 -13.10 9.92 0.32
C VAL A 228 -13.62 8.73 -0.45
N THR A 229 -12.91 7.61 -0.35
CA THR A 229 -13.35 6.32 -0.86
C THR A 229 -13.05 5.23 0.16
N ILE A 230 -13.93 4.24 0.26
CA ILE A 230 -13.72 3.05 1.08
C ILE A 230 -13.68 1.85 0.14
N GLU A 231 -12.52 1.21 0.03
CA GLU A 231 -12.34 0.02 -0.79
C GLU A 231 -11.30 -0.90 -0.16
N ALA A 232 -11.48 -2.22 -0.30
CA ALA A 232 -10.54 -3.25 0.20
C ALA A 232 -10.03 -2.95 1.63
N GLY A 233 -10.97 -2.80 2.57
CA GLY A 233 -10.65 -2.60 3.98
C GLY A 233 -9.86 -1.33 4.33
N LYS A 234 -9.81 -0.35 3.41
CA LYS A 234 -9.08 0.90 3.60
C LYS A 234 -9.99 2.10 3.39
N LEU A 235 -9.72 3.14 4.16
CA LEU A 235 -10.16 4.49 3.86
C LEU A 235 -9.07 5.15 3.01
N ILE A 236 -9.44 5.62 1.83
CA ILE A 236 -8.54 6.27 0.89
C ILE A 236 -9.00 7.71 0.71
N LEU A 237 -8.10 8.66 0.98
CA LEU A 237 -8.30 10.08 0.78
C LEU A 237 -7.44 10.52 -0.41
N ASN A 238 -8.05 11.15 -1.42
CA ASN A 238 -7.33 11.72 -2.56
C ASN A 238 -7.53 13.24 -2.62
N GLY A 239 -6.45 13.99 -2.54
CA GLY A 239 -6.47 15.45 -2.59
C GLY A 239 -5.43 16.01 -3.55
N SER A 240 -5.53 17.31 -3.82
CA SER A 240 -4.58 18.02 -4.67
C SER A 240 -4.24 19.37 -4.07
N VAL A 241 -2.96 19.70 -4.00
CA VAL A 241 -2.49 21.06 -3.70
C VAL A 241 -2.18 21.71 -5.05
N PRO A 242 -2.99 22.67 -5.50
CA PRO A 242 -2.87 23.23 -6.86
C PRO A 242 -1.70 24.20 -7.01
N ASP A 243 -1.18 24.76 -5.91
CA ASP A 243 -0.11 25.76 -5.97
C ASP A 243 0.80 25.71 -4.73
N MET A 244 1.96 25.04 -4.87
CA MET A 244 3.00 24.97 -3.85
C MET A 244 3.67 26.32 -3.55
N ASN A 245 3.45 27.37 -4.36
CA ASN A 245 3.93 28.73 -4.03
C ASN A 245 3.34 29.24 -2.72
N PHE A 246 2.13 28.80 -2.36
CA PHE A 246 1.53 29.13 -1.07
C PHE A 246 2.44 28.72 0.09
N PHE A 247 3.11 27.57 -0.01
CA PHE A 247 4.00 27.05 1.04
C PHE A 247 5.45 27.53 0.91
N ASN A 248 5.73 28.62 0.18
CA ASN A 248 7.08 29.16 -0.01
C ASN A 248 8.10 28.14 -0.58
N TRP A 249 7.67 27.22 -1.46
CA TRP A 249 8.54 26.18 -2.02
C TRP A 249 9.67 26.69 -2.95
N GLN A 250 9.67 27.98 -3.33
CA GLN A 250 10.53 28.52 -4.40
C GLN A 250 12.03 28.26 -4.15
N ASN A 251 12.49 28.40 -2.90
CA ASN A 251 13.89 28.14 -2.57
C ASN A 251 14.28 26.67 -2.85
N ALA A 252 13.41 25.72 -2.46
CA ALA A 252 13.63 24.31 -2.73
C ALA A 252 13.61 23.99 -4.24
N TYR A 253 12.69 24.64 -4.97
CA TYR A 253 12.60 24.53 -6.43
C TYR A 253 13.89 25.00 -7.12
N ASP A 254 14.40 26.18 -6.76
CA ASP A 254 15.60 26.77 -7.37
C ASP A 254 16.84 25.89 -7.11
N GLU A 255 16.95 25.36 -5.89
CA GLU A 255 18.03 24.45 -5.49
C GLU A 255 17.94 23.10 -6.22
N LEU A 256 16.74 22.53 -6.35
CA LEU A 256 16.54 21.31 -7.14
C LEU A 256 16.83 21.55 -8.63
N ALA A 257 16.45 22.71 -9.19
CA ALA A 257 16.73 23.06 -10.58
C ALA A 257 18.24 23.18 -10.85
N THR A 258 19.02 23.63 -9.86
CA THR A 258 20.48 23.72 -9.97
C THR A 258 21.13 22.33 -10.10
N VAL A 259 20.61 21.32 -9.40
CA VAL A 259 21.19 19.96 -9.38
C VAL A 259 20.57 19.03 -10.44
N CYS A 260 19.27 19.16 -10.69
CA CYS A 260 18.47 18.25 -11.50
C CYS A 260 17.79 18.91 -12.71
N GLY A 261 18.04 20.20 -12.97
CA GLY A 261 17.31 20.98 -13.98
C GLY A 261 17.38 20.39 -15.39
N GLU A 262 18.54 19.91 -15.84
CA GLU A 262 18.67 19.26 -17.15
C GLU A 262 17.81 17.98 -17.24
N TYR A 263 17.82 17.15 -16.19
CA TYR A 263 16.99 15.94 -16.09
C TYR A 263 15.49 16.24 -16.02
N HIS A 264 15.11 17.46 -15.65
CA HIS A 264 13.72 17.92 -15.57
C HIS A 264 13.33 18.89 -16.70
N GLN A 265 14.22 19.14 -17.67
CA GLN A 265 14.02 20.15 -18.72
C GLN A 265 13.61 21.52 -18.14
N GLN A 266 14.18 21.87 -16.98
CA GLN A 266 13.94 23.12 -16.27
C GLN A 266 12.48 23.33 -15.86
N LYS A 267 11.68 22.26 -15.70
CA LYS A 267 10.31 22.35 -15.19
C LYS A 267 9.97 21.24 -14.19
N VAL A 268 9.58 21.69 -13.01
CA VAL A 268 8.73 20.96 -12.05
C VAL A 268 7.47 21.79 -11.89
N TRP A 269 6.33 21.11 -11.78
CA TRP A 269 5.04 21.78 -11.61
C TRP A 269 4.74 22.03 -10.14
N GLU A 270 4.06 23.15 -9.91
CA GLU A 270 3.62 23.64 -8.61
C GLU A 270 2.42 22.88 -8.06
N ASP A 271 1.71 22.09 -8.87
CA ASP A 271 0.64 21.22 -8.41
C ASP A 271 1.15 19.83 -8.01
N ILE A 272 0.65 19.33 -6.87
CA ILE A 272 0.91 17.97 -6.39
C ILE A 272 -0.40 17.26 -6.04
N THR A 273 -0.39 15.95 -6.22
CA THR A 273 -1.49 15.06 -5.78
C THR A 273 -1.06 14.34 -4.51
N VAL A 274 -1.97 14.19 -3.56
CA VAL A 274 -1.73 13.50 -2.29
C VAL A 274 -2.78 12.41 -2.13
N LYS A 275 -2.32 11.20 -1.80
CA LYS A 275 -3.15 10.05 -1.45
C LYS A 275 -2.79 9.62 -0.03
N ILE A 276 -3.80 9.49 0.83
CA ILE A 276 -3.65 8.93 2.18
C ILE A 276 -4.43 7.63 2.21
N GLU A 277 -3.78 6.56 2.66
CA GLU A 277 -4.42 5.26 2.88
C GLU A 277 -4.39 4.95 4.37
N ILE A 278 -5.55 4.66 4.94
CA ILE A 278 -5.72 4.31 6.34
C ILE A 278 -6.36 2.92 6.37
N LYS A 279 -5.71 1.99 7.06
CA LYS A 279 -6.29 0.68 7.30
C LYS A 279 -7.43 0.83 8.31
N LEU A 280 -8.58 0.25 7.97
CA LEU A 280 -9.74 0.22 8.85
C LEU A 280 -9.71 -1.03 9.73
#